data_AF-A0A4Y8CA13-F1
#
_entry.id   AF-A0A4Y8CA13-F1
#
_cell.length_a   1.000
_cell.length_b   1.000
_cell.length_c   1.000
_cell.angle_alpha   90.00
_cell.angle_beta   90.00
_cell.angle_gamma   90.00
#
_symmetry.space_group_name_H-M   'P 1'
#
loop_
_entity.id
_entity.type
_entity.pdbx_description
1 polymer ?
#
loop_
_entity_poly.entity_id
_entity_poly.type
_entity_poly.pdbx_seq_one_letter_code
_entity_poly.pdbx_strand_id
1 'polypeptide(L)'
;IFIIISFFILLVILIIVYVCVKKIVGSRIPVILKSLENFFHFLNHKKHEVDLISIKADDELGKMGKMINENILATKKGLEQDNQAVKESVQTVSVVESGNLTARITANPRNPQLIEL
;
A
#
# COMPACT_ATOMS: atom_id res chain seq x y z
N ILE A 1 25.68 -49.84 0.57
CA ILE A 1 26.18 -48.69 1.37
C ILE A 1 25.99 -47.35 0.64
N PHE A 2 26.58 -47.14 -0.55
CA PHE A 2 26.53 -45.84 -1.24
C PHE A 2 25.11 -45.36 -1.60
N ILE A 3 24.23 -46.26 -2.04
CA ILE A 3 22.83 -45.92 -2.36
C ILE A 3 22.06 -45.43 -1.12
N ILE A 4 22.28 -46.08 0.03
CA ILE A 4 21.62 -45.73 1.30
C ILE A 4 22.10 -44.34 1.77
N ILE A 5 23.40 -44.08 1.68
CA ILE A 5 23.99 -42.78 2.02
C ILE A 5 23.45 -41.68 1.09
N SER A 6 23.39 -41.94 -0.22
CA SER A 6 22.83 -41.00 -1.19
C SER A 6 21.37 -40.67 -0.92
N PHE A 7 20.56 -41.66 -0.57
CA PHE A 7 19.16 -41.45 -0.22
C PHE A 7 19.01 -40.62 1.07
N PHE A 8 19.84 -40.89 2.07
CA PHE A 8 19.85 -40.13 3.31
C PHE A 8 20.22 -38.65 3.09
N ILE A 9 21.24 -38.37 2.28
CA ILE A 9 21.64 -36.99 1.93
C ILE A 9 20.50 -36.26 1.21
N LEU A 10 19.85 -36.93 0.25
CA LEU A 10 18.70 -36.36 -0.46
C LEU A 10 17.55 -36.02 0.48
N LEU A 11 17.24 -36.90 1.45
CA LEU A 11 16.22 -36.66 2.46
C LEU A 11 16.54 -35.41 3.30
N VAL A 12 17.80 -35.26 3.73
CA VAL A 12 18.24 -34.09 4.50
C VAL A 12 18.10 -32.80 3.69
N ILE A 13 18.49 -32.80 2.42
CA ILE A 13 18.33 -31.62 1.54
C ILE A 13 16.86 -31.24 1.41
N LEU A 14 15.97 -32.21 1.18
CA LEU A 14 14.53 -31.95 1.07
C LEU A 14 13.96 -31.33 2.35
N ILE A 15 14.39 -31.82 3.52
CA ILE A 15 13.96 -31.26 4.82
C ILE A 15 14.44 -29.82 4.95
N ILE A 16 15.70 -29.53 4.62
CA ILE A 16 16.26 -28.17 4.69
C ILE A 16 15.49 -27.23 3.76
N VAL A 17 15.25 -27.62 2.51
CA VAL A 17 14.50 -26.83 1.53
C VAL A 17 13.08 -26.57 2.04
N TYR A 18 12.39 -27.59 2.55
CA TYR A 18 11.05 -27.44 3.12
C TYR A 18 11.02 -26.42 4.27
N VAL A 19 11.98 -26.50 5.18
CA VAL A 19 12.09 -25.57 6.33
C VAL A 19 12.36 -24.15 5.84
N CYS A 20 13.28 -23.96 4.89
CA CYS A 20 13.60 -22.65 4.31
C CYS A 20 12.39 -22.03 3.63
N VAL A 21 11.69 -22.78 2.76
CA VAL A 21 10.48 -22.31 2.07
C VAL A 21 9.41 -21.94 3.09
N LYS A 22 9.12 -22.82 4.06
CA LYS A 22 8.11 -22.56 5.09
C LYS A 22 8.42 -21.32 5.92
N LYS A 23 9.70 -21.09 6.25
CA LYS A 23 10.11 -19.95 7.06
C LYS A 23 10.11 -18.64 6.28
N ILE A 24 10.60 -18.63 5.05
CA ILE A 24 10.72 -17.42 4.22
C ILE A 24 9.36 -17.09 3.60
N VAL A 25 8.81 -18.01 2.82
CA VAL A 25 7.57 -17.83 2.07
C VAL A 25 6.37 -17.84 3.02
N GLY A 26 6.28 -18.86 3.87
CA GLY A 26 5.14 -19.06 4.75
C GLY A 26 4.95 -17.99 5.81
N SER A 27 6.02 -17.30 6.24
CA SER A 27 5.90 -16.23 7.25
C SER A 27 5.75 -14.84 6.66
N ARG A 28 6.33 -14.56 5.47
CA ARG A 28 6.41 -13.20 4.94
C ARG A 28 5.33 -12.88 3.90
N ILE A 29 4.97 -13.85 3.04
CA ILE A 29 3.93 -13.64 2.04
C ILE A 29 2.57 -13.27 2.68
N PRO A 30 2.11 -13.94 3.77
CA PRO A 30 0.85 -13.56 4.40
C PRO A 30 0.82 -12.11 4.89
N VAL A 31 1.95 -11.58 5.36
CA VAL A 31 2.06 -10.18 5.80
C VAL A 31 1.89 -9.22 4.62
N ILE A 32 2.59 -9.49 3.51
CA ILE A 32 2.47 -8.70 2.28
C ILE A 32 1.03 -8.74 1.75
N LEU A 33 0.44 -9.94 1.67
CA LEU A 33 -0.93 -10.14 1.24
C LEU A 33 -1.91 -9.35 2.11
N LYS A 34 -1.77 -9.44 3.44
CA LYS A 34 -2.65 -8.73 4.37
C LYS A 34 -2.52 -7.22 4.25
N SER A 35 -1.30 -6.72 4.08
CA SER A 35 -1.08 -5.28 3.87
C SER A 35 -1.70 -4.80 2.57
N LEU A 36 -1.58 -5.57 1.48
CA LEU A 36 -2.19 -5.24 0.20
C LEU A 36 -3.72 -5.26 0.27
N GLU A 37 -4.29 -6.27 0.93
CA GLU A 37 -5.73 -6.35 1.18
C GLU A 37 -6.21 -5.12 2.00
N ASN A 38 -5.50 -4.76 3.07
CA ASN A 38 -5.81 -3.58 3.86
C ASN A 38 -5.70 -2.29 3.04
N PHE A 39 -4.71 -2.18 2.16
CA PHE A 39 -4.59 -1.03 1.26
C PHE A 39 -5.78 -0.93 0.31
N PHE A 40 -6.23 -2.04 -0.29
CA PHE A 40 -7.43 -2.03 -1.11
C PHE A 40 -8.70 -1.74 -0.31
N HIS A 41 -8.81 -2.19 0.93
CA HIS A 41 -9.91 -1.77 1.80
C HIS A 41 -9.90 -0.27 2.08
N PHE A 42 -8.72 0.33 2.26
CA PHE A 42 -8.56 1.77 2.40
C PHE A 42 -8.99 2.52 1.14
N LEU A 43 -8.53 2.11 -0.05
CA LEU A 43 -8.95 2.72 -1.33
C LEU A 43 -10.45 2.62 -1.57
N ASN A 44 -11.06 1.52 -1.13
CA ASN A 44 -12.50 1.30 -1.26
C ASN A 44 -13.32 1.93 -0.11
N HIS A 45 -12.72 2.80 0.71
CA HIS A 45 -13.37 3.47 1.84
C HIS A 45 -13.97 2.51 2.89
N LYS A 46 -13.55 1.23 2.90
CA LYS A 46 -13.95 0.22 3.89
C LYS A 46 -13.12 0.34 5.17
N LYS A 47 -11.93 0.94 5.09
CA LYS A 47 -11.06 1.28 6.21
C LYS A 47 -10.63 2.74 6.08
N HIS A 48 -10.50 3.41 7.23
CA HIS A 48 -10.06 4.82 7.27
C HIS A 48 -8.54 4.94 7.32
N GLU A 49 -7.85 3.89 7.77
CA GLU A 49 -6.40 3.87 7.89
C GLU A 49 -5.82 2.55 7.42
N VAL A 50 -4.58 2.62 6.96
CA VAL A 50 -3.77 1.47 6.55
C VAL A 50 -2.39 1.59 7.19
N ASP A 51 -1.96 0.52 7.84
CA ASP A 51 -0.64 0.45 8.48
C ASP A 51 0.46 0.15 7.46
N LEU A 52 1.65 0.67 7.72
CA LEU A 52 2.84 0.36 6.94
C LEU A 52 3.48 -0.94 7.42
N ILE A 53 4.03 -1.72 6.48
CA ILE A 53 4.78 -2.92 6.78
C ILE A 53 6.14 -2.53 7.39
N SER A 54 6.52 -3.16 8.50
CA SER A 54 7.90 -3.06 9.02
C SER A 54 8.83 -3.96 8.19
N ILE A 55 9.70 -3.33 7.39
CA ILE A 55 10.56 -4.05 6.44
C ILE A 55 11.94 -4.19 7.04
N LYS A 56 12.34 -5.43 7.34
CA LYS A 56 13.67 -5.78 7.86
C LYS A 56 14.52 -6.57 6.86
N ALA A 57 13.96 -6.89 5.70
CA ALA A 57 14.62 -7.69 4.67
C ALA A 57 14.92 -6.83 3.44
N ASP A 58 16.07 -7.08 2.81
CA ASP A 58 16.49 -6.42 1.56
C ASP A 58 16.39 -7.34 0.32
N ASP A 59 15.71 -8.49 0.48
CA ASP A 59 15.35 -9.39 -0.61
C ASP A 59 14.13 -8.89 -1.41
N GLU A 60 13.69 -9.67 -2.41
CA GLU A 60 12.59 -9.32 -3.30
C GLU A 60 11.28 -9.09 -2.55
N LEU A 61 11.01 -9.87 -1.50
CA LEU A 61 9.82 -9.69 -0.65
C LEU A 61 9.93 -8.39 0.17
N GLY A 62 11.14 -8.06 0.63
CA GLY A 62 11.44 -6.76 1.23
C GLY A 62 11.16 -5.60 0.27
N LYS A 63 11.64 -5.69 -0.99
CA LYS A 63 11.38 -4.69 -2.03
C LYS A 63 9.90 -4.53 -2.34
N MET A 64 9.14 -5.64 -2.42
CA MET A 64 7.68 -5.60 -2.57
C MET A 64 7.02 -4.83 -1.43
N GLY A 65 7.44 -5.09 -0.18
CA GLY A 65 6.96 -4.34 0.98
C GLY A 65 7.24 -2.84 0.87
N LYS A 66 8.44 -2.45 0.40
CA LYS A 66 8.84 -1.03 0.27
C LYS A 66 7.93 -0.32 -0.74
N MET A 67 7.73 -0.93 -1.90
CA MET A 67 6.85 -0.40 -2.94
C MET A 67 5.40 -0.26 -2.45
N ILE A 68 4.89 -1.22 -1.67
CA ILE A 68 3.53 -1.12 -1.09
C ILE A 68 3.44 0.07 -0.14
N ASN A 69 4.40 0.24 0.77
CA ASN A 69 4.43 1.37 1.71
C ASN A 69 4.50 2.72 1.00
N GLU A 70 5.34 2.85 -0.03
CA GLU A 70 5.46 4.07 -0.83
C GLU A 70 4.13 4.42 -1.51
N ASN A 71 3.46 3.42 -2.10
CA ASN A 71 2.16 3.63 -2.75
C ASN A 71 1.05 3.98 -1.74
N ILE A 72 1.05 3.36 -0.56
CA ILE A 72 0.14 3.73 0.54
C ILE A 72 0.32 5.21 0.89
N LEU A 73 1.56 5.65 1.16
CA LEU A 73 1.86 7.03 1.55
C LEU A 73 1.50 8.03 0.45
N ALA A 74 1.91 7.73 -0.79
CA ALA A 74 1.61 8.58 -1.94
C ALA A 74 0.09 8.71 -2.14
N THR A 75 -0.65 7.61 -2.02
CA THR A 75 -2.11 7.63 -2.26
C THR A 75 -2.85 8.32 -1.12
N LYS A 76 -2.47 8.08 0.13
CA LYS A 76 -3.03 8.79 1.29
C LYS A 76 -2.88 10.30 1.15
N LYS A 77 -1.67 10.76 0.79
CA LYS A 77 -1.40 12.17 0.54
C LYS A 77 -2.21 12.73 -0.62
N GLY A 78 -2.31 11.99 -1.74
CA GLY A 78 -3.11 12.41 -2.89
C GLY A 78 -4.59 12.58 -2.54
N LEU A 79 -5.16 11.61 -1.82
CA LEU A 79 -6.56 11.66 -1.41
C LEU A 79 -6.84 12.79 -0.42
N GLU A 80 -5.90 13.13 0.45
CA GLU A 80 -6.00 14.29 1.34
C GLU A 80 -6.02 15.61 0.55
N GLN A 81 -5.14 15.75 -0.45
CA GLN A 81 -5.13 16.92 -1.35
C GLN A 81 -6.45 17.04 -2.14
N ASP A 82 -6.93 15.93 -2.67
CA ASP A 82 -8.18 15.87 -3.43
C ASP A 82 -9.39 16.24 -2.54
N ASN A 83 -9.45 15.70 -1.32
CA ASN A 83 -10.50 16.04 -0.36
C ASN A 83 -10.44 17.52 0.07
N GLN A 84 -9.24 18.09 0.20
CA GLN A 84 -9.08 19.51 0.49
C GLN A 84 -9.62 20.37 -0.65
N ALA A 85 -9.29 20.03 -1.90
CA ALA A 85 -9.80 20.73 -3.08
C ALA A 85 -11.33 20.68 -3.14
N VAL A 86 -11.94 19.51 -2.95
CA VAL A 86 -13.41 19.37 -2.92
C VAL A 86 -14.04 20.24 -1.83
N LYS A 87 -13.46 20.28 -0.62
CA LYS A 87 -13.98 21.14 0.47
C LYS A 87 -13.90 22.62 0.11
N GLU A 88 -12.79 23.05 -0.48
CA GLU A 88 -12.59 24.44 -0.89
C GLU A 88 -13.53 24.82 -2.05
N SER A 89 -13.79 23.92 -2.99
CA SER A 89 -14.78 24.12 -4.05
C SER A 89 -16.17 24.37 -3.45
N VAL A 90 -16.62 23.53 -2.50
CA VAL A 90 -17.92 23.71 -1.82
C VAL A 90 -17.97 25.03 -1.06
N GLN A 91 -16.90 25.38 -0.34
CA GLN A 91 -16.84 26.64 0.40
C GLN A 91 -16.84 27.86 -0.54
N THR A 92 -16.11 27.79 -1.65
CA THR A 92 -16.07 28.86 -2.66
C THR A 92 -17.46 29.10 -3.24
N VAL A 93 -18.21 28.05 -3.56
CA VAL A 93 -19.61 28.17 -4.01
C VAL A 93 -20.46 28.89 -2.97
N SER A 94 -20.35 28.52 -1.69
CA SER A 94 -21.11 29.20 -0.61
C SER A 94 -20.74 30.68 -0.46
N VAL A 95 -19.46 31.04 -0.61
CA VAL A 95 -19.00 32.43 -0.58
C VAL A 95 -19.52 33.22 -1.79
N VAL A 96 -19.54 32.60 -2.96
CA VAL A 96 -20.12 33.18 -4.18
C VAL A 96 -21.63 33.41 -4.02
N GLU A 97 -22.37 32.44 -3.47
CA GLU A 97 -23.79 32.56 -3.14
C GLU A 97 -24.06 33.71 -2.14
N SER A 98 -23.13 33.95 -1.22
CA SER A 98 -23.20 35.08 -0.28
C SER A 98 -22.88 36.45 -0.90
N GLY A 99 -22.61 36.51 -2.21
CA GLY A 99 -22.40 37.74 -2.98
C GLY A 99 -20.94 38.10 -3.26
N ASN A 100 -19.98 37.29 -2.82
CA ASN A 100 -18.56 37.52 -3.12
C ASN A 100 -18.08 36.67 -4.32
N LEU A 101 -18.19 37.24 -5.52
CA LEU A 101 -17.82 36.62 -6.80
C LEU A 101 -16.30 36.52 -7.04
N THR A 102 -15.49 37.08 -6.13
CA THR A 102 -14.01 37.06 -6.25
C THR A 102 -13.38 35.84 -5.59
N ALA A 103 -14.16 35.01 -4.90
CA ALA A 103 -13.66 33.76 -4.31
C ALA A 103 -13.14 32.80 -5.39
N ARG A 104 -12.03 32.12 -5.09
CA ARG A 104 -11.34 31.19 -5.99
C ARG A 104 -10.83 30.01 -5.18
N ILE A 105 -10.77 28.84 -5.83
CA ILE A 105 -10.14 27.64 -5.29
C ILE A 105 -8.62 27.79 -5.40
N THR A 106 -7.90 27.53 -4.32
CA THR A 106 -6.43 27.65 -4.23
C THR A 106 -5.74 26.31 -3.97
N ALA A 107 -6.47 25.30 -3.51
CA ALA A 107 -5.97 23.93 -3.36
C ALA A 107 -5.49 23.36 -4.70
N ASN A 108 -4.40 22.58 -4.63
CA ASN A 108 -3.84 21.89 -5.77
C ASN A 108 -4.15 20.38 -5.65
N PRO A 109 -5.27 19.90 -6.23
CA PRO A 109 -5.62 18.50 -6.20
C PRO A 109 -4.63 17.68 -7.02
N ARG A 110 -4.52 16.40 -6.69
CA ARG A 110 -3.74 15.44 -7.46
C ARG A 110 -4.60 14.75 -8.53
N ASN A 111 -5.90 14.64 -8.31
CA ASN A 111 -6.85 14.13 -9.30
C ASN A 111 -7.00 15.15 -10.46
N PRO A 112 -6.61 14.80 -11.70
CA PRO A 112 -6.73 15.69 -12.85
C PRO A 112 -8.14 16.23 -13.08
N GLN A 113 -9.17 15.44 -12.74
CA GLN A 113 -10.57 15.85 -12.89
C GLN A 113 -10.95 17.02 -11.97
N LEU A 114 -10.29 17.16 -10.83
CA LEU A 114 -10.52 18.27 -9.91
C LEU A 114 -9.73 19.53 -10.30
N ILE A 115 -8.74 19.42 -11.18
CA ILE A 115 -7.96 20.56 -11.70
C ILE A 115 -8.79 21.33 -12.74
N GLU A 116 -9.69 20.64 -13.44
CA GLU A 116 -10.55 21.22 -14.49
C GLU A 116 -11.82 21.91 -13.94
N LEU A 117 -12.07 21.86 -12.63
CA LEU A 117 -13.23 22.46 -11.94
C LEU A 117 -12.95 23.89 -11.45
#